data_AF-A0A974US89-F1
#
_entry.id   AF-A0A974US89-F1
#
_cell.length_a   1.000
_cell.length_b   1.000
_cell.length_c   1.000
_cell.angle_alpha   90.00
_cell.angle_beta   90.00
_cell.angle_gamma   90.00
#
_symmetry.space_group_name_H-M   'P 1'
#
loop_
_entity.id
_entity.type
_entity.pdbx_description
1 polymer ?
#
loop_
_entity_poly.entity_id
_entity_poly.type
_entity_poly.pdbx_seq_one_letter_code
_entity_poly.pdbx_strand_id
1 'polypeptide(L)'
;MSHVQQVLTVEEARTLQESLGEPLRPGLSDTDLDDVEAQFGFRFSLDHRTFLTAGVPVGDRWPDWLHGNPDHLRKRLDWPVDGLLYEVEHNGLWRPSWGVRPRVLSNALACARRALASVPQLVPVCGHRYLPGIAGTSGYPVLSVYRSDVAVCGWDLRGYLRHEFGASPLEEEPGEARAVEFWSDLVE
;
A
#
# COMPACT_ATOMS: atom_id res chain seq x y z
N MET A 1 14.45 -21.54 12.03
CA MET A 1 13.11 -22.16 11.95
C MET A 1 12.33 -21.30 10.97
N SER A 2 11.92 -21.86 9.83
CA SER A 2 11.17 -21.11 8.81
C SER A 2 9.81 -20.75 9.40
N HIS A 3 9.60 -19.47 9.70
CA HIS A 3 8.27 -18.96 10.01
C HIS A 3 7.51 -18.96 8.69
N VAL A 4 6.78 -20.03 8.42
CA VAL A 4 5.71 -19.98 7.42
C VAL A 4 4.78 -18.86 7.88
N GLN A 5 4.82 -17.71 7.19
CA GLN A 5 3.92 -16.60 7.46
C GLN A 5 2.48 -17.14 7.29
N GLN A 6 1.80 -17.37 8.41
CA GLN A 6 0.40 -17.78 8.38
C GLN A 6 -0.43 -16.63 7.87
N VAL A 7 -1.26 -16.92 6.86
CA VAL A 7 -2.22 -15.99 6.26
C VAL A 7 -3.08 -15.38 7.38
N LEU A 8 -3.26 -14.06 7.35
CA LEU A 8 -4.15 -13.36 8.27
C LEU A 8 -5.56 -13.94 8.16
N THR A 9 -6.18 -14.26 9.30
CA THR A 9 -7.58 -14.74 9.36
C THR A 9 -8.53 -13.61 9.69
N VAL A 10 -9.82 -13.76 9.38
CA VAL A 10 -10.85 -12.76 9.70
C VAL A 10 -10.97 -12.56 11.21
N GLU A 11 -10.87 -13.64 12.00
CA GLU A 11 -10.95 -13.59 13.46
C GLU A 11 -9.76 -12.82 14.04
N GLU A 12 -8.54 -13.11 13.57
CA GLU A 12 -7.36 -12.36 13.99
C GLU A 12 -7.43 -10.89 13.56
N ALA A 13 -7.91 -10.62 12.35
CA ALA A 13 -8.12 -9.25 11.88
C ALA A 13 -9.10 -8.48 12.78
N ARG A 14 -10.18 -9.11 13.26
CA ARG A 14 -11.08 -8.49 14.24
C ARG A 14 -10.37 -8.16 15.56
N THR A 15 -9.55 -9.08 16.09
CA THR A 15 -8.77 -8.81 17.30
C THR A 15 -7.79 -7.65 17.10
N LEU A 16 -7.12 -7.57 15.95
CA LEU A 16 -6.25 -6.43 15.63
C LEU A 16 -7.03 -5.11 15.53
N GLN A 17 -8.26 -5.16 14.98
CA GLN A 17 -9.12 -3.99 14.83
C GLN A 17 -9.56 -3.37 16.15
N GLU A 18 -9.67 -4.16 17.23
CA GLU A 18 -9.96 -3.67 18.58
C GLU A 18 -8.90 -2.69 19.10
N SER A 19 -7.65 -2.83 18.63
CA SER A 19 -6.53 -1.98 19.06
C SER A 19 -6.40 -0.69 18.24
N LEU A 20 -7.18 -0.49 17.17
CA LEU A 20 -7.05 0.69 16.31
C LEU A 20 -7.45 1.98 17.01
N GLY A 21 -8.38 1.90 17.98
CA GLY A 21 -8.98 3.08 18.63
C GLY A 21 -9.87 3.92 17.71
N GLU A 22 -10.27 3.38 16.55
CA GLU A 22 -11.07 4.06 15.52
C GLU A 22 -12.45 3.39 15.39
N PRO A 23 -13.51 4.13 15.01
CA PRO A 23 -14.81 3.54 14.70
C PRO A 23 -14.72 2.51 13.57
N LEU A 24 -15.44 1.39 13.71
CA LEU A 24 -15.54 0.34 12.70
C LEU A 24 -16.94 0.30 12.10
N ARG A 25 -17.02 0.19 10.78
CA ARG A 25 -18.23 -0.21 10.04
C ARG A 25 -18.24 -1.72 9.80
N PRO A 26 -19.40 -2.30 9.44
CA PRO A 26 -19.47 -3.67 8.96
C PRO A 26 -18.44 -3.95 7.87
N GLY A 27 -17.84 -5.14 7.91
CA GLY A 27 -16.85 -5.56 6.92
C GLY A 27 -17.42 -5.69 5.52
N LEU A 28 -16.54 -5.58 4.52
CA LEU A 28 -16.88 -5.69 3.12
C LEU A 28 -17.13 -7.15 2.72
N SER A 29 -18.18 -7.37 1.94
CA SER A 29 -18.39 -8.65 1.27
C SER A 29 -17.42 -8.84 0.11
N ASP A 30 -17.32 -10.06 -0.42
CA ASP A 30 -16.52 -10.31 -1.62
C ASP A 30 -17.02 -9.48 -2.81
N THR A 31 -18.33 -9.29 -2.94
CA THR A 31 -18.92 -8.44 -3.99
C THR A 31 -18.51 -6.98 -3.82
N ASP A 32 -18.56 -6.44 -2.59
CA ASP A 32 -18.11 -5.07 -2.32
C ASP A 32 -16.64 -4.86 -2.69
N LEU A 33 -15.78 -5.82 -2.33
CA LEU A 33 -14.35 -5.78 -2.65
C LEU A 33 -14.11 -5.85 -4.16
N ASP A 34 -14.82 -6.75 -4.86
CA ASP A 34 -14.69 -6.92 -6.32
C ASP A 34 -15.18 -5.67 -7.07
N ASP A 35 -16.25 -5.04 -6.61
CA ASP A 35 -16.77 -3.79 -7.17
C ASP A 35 -15.78 -2.63 -6.97
N VAL A 36 -15.16 -2.52 -5.80
CA VAL A 36 -14.10 -1.52 -5.52
C VAL A 36 -12.89 -1.75 -6.44
N GLU A 37 -12.41 -2.98 -6.55
CA GLU A 37 -11.31 -3.33 -7.45
C GLU A 37 -11.63 -2.96 -8.90
N ALA A 38 -12.84 -3.27 -9.38
CA ALA A 38 -13.29 -2.93 -10.72
C ALA A 38 -13.41 -1.42 -10.94
N GLN A 39 -13.93 -0.68 -9.95
CA GLN A 39 -14.12 0.77 -10.03
C GLN A 39 -12.79 1.53 -10.10
N PHE A 40 -11.78 1.08 -9.36
CA PHE A 40 -10.50 1.80 -9.21
C PHE A 40 -9.33 1.17 -9.98
N GLY A 41 -9.53 0.01 -10.60
CA GLY A 41 -8.56 -0.61 -11.49
C GLY A 41 -7.34 -1.23 -10.79
N PHE A 42 -7.50 -1.68 -9.55
CA PHE A 42 -6.46 -2.36 -8.78
C PHE A 42 -6.99 -3.70 -8.23
N ARG A 43 -6.11 -4.50 -7.61
CA ARG A 43 -6.50 -5.70 -6.85
C ARG A 43 -6.04 -5.59 -5.41
N PHE A 44 -6.86 -6.00 -4.45
CA PHE A 44 -6.39 -6.15 -3.08
C PHE A 44 -5.51 -7.38 -2.95
N SER A 45 -4.50 -7.32 -2.07
CA SER A 45 -3.84 -8.52 -1.56
C SER A 45 -4.80 -9.30 -0.66
N LEU A 46 -4.55 -10.60 -0.47
CA LEU A 46 -5.39 -11.50 0.32
C LEU A 46 -5.52 -11.05 1.77
N ASP A 47 -4.41 -10.63 2.39
CA ASP A 47 -4.41 -10.09 3.76
C ASP A 47 -5.19 -8.78 3.88
N HIS A 48 -5.13 -7.91 2.87
CA HIS A 48 -5.92 -6.68 2.85
C HIS A 48 -7.42 -6.98 2.69
N ARG A 49 -7.81 -7.91 1.81
CA ARG A 49 -9.20 -8.39 1.71
C ARG A 49 -9.69 -8.93 3.04
N THR A 50 -8.91 -9.83 3.66
CA THR A 50 -9.27 -10.40 4.97
C THR A 50 -9.47 -9.32 6.04
N PHE A 51 -8.60 -8.32 6.07
CA PHE A 51 -8.73 -7.19 7.00
C PHE A 51 -10.02 -6.40 6.77
N LEU A 52 -10.34 -6.05 5.53
CA LEU A 52 -11.56 -5.29 5.20
C LEU A 52 -12.85 -6.11 5.37
N THR A 53 -12.80 -7.43 5.22
CA THR A 53 -13.92 -8.34 5.50
C THR A 53 -14.20 -8.47 7.00
N ALA A 54 -13.19 -8.33 7.86
CA ALA A 54 -13.38 -8.35 9.31
C ALA A 54 -14.18 -7.14 9.82
N GLY A 55 -13.93 -5.97 9.20
CA GLY A 55 -14.50 -4.68 9.55
C GLY A 55 -13.79 -3.58 8.75
N VAL A 56 -14.42 -2.42 8.58
CA VAL A 56 -13.81 -1.29 7.86
C VAL A 56 -13.58 -0.14 8.85
N PRO A 57 -12.32 0.19 9.16
CA PRO A 57 -12.02 1.37 9.97
C PRO A 57 -12.44 2.65 9.27
N VAL A 58 -13.00 3.59 10.04
CA VAL A 58 -13.49 4.87 9.56
C VAL A 58 -12.76 5.99 10.27
N GLY A 59 -12.24 6.94 9.50
CA GLY A 59 -11.57 8.13 10.00
C GLY A 59 -10.75 8.78 8.90
N ASP A 60 -10.22 9.98 9.14
CA ASP A 60 -9.52 10.76 8.11
C ASP A 60 -8.31 10.04 7.49
N ARG A 61 -7.69 9.11 8.23
CA ARG A 61 -6.54 8.34 7.74
C ARG A 61 -6.97 7.13 6.90
N TRP A 62 -8.18 6.61 7.06
CA TRP A 62 -8.62 5.36 6.43
C TRP A 62 -9.36 5.60 5.11
N PRO A 63 -9.12 4.79 4.07
CA PRO A 63 -9.90 4.87 2.84
C PRO A 63 -11.32 4.33 3.06
N ASP A 64 -12.33 5.20 2.88
CA ASP A 64 -13.74 4.80 2.87
C ASP A 64 -14.12 4.30 1.47
N TRP A 65 -13.85 3.03 1.18
CA TRP A 65 -14.00 2.47 -0.17
C TRP A 65 -15.43 2.51 -0.72
N LEU A 66 -16.45 2.36 0.14
CA LEU A 66 -17.85 2.30 -0.28
C LEU A 66 -18.56 3.65 -0.28
N HIS A 67 -18.22 4.54 0.66
CA HIS A 67 -18.96 5.81 0.84
C HIS A 67 -18.08 7.04 0.67
N GLY A 68 -16.77 6.86 0.45
CA GLY A 68 -15.84 7.95 0.25
C GLY A 68 -16.00 8.61 -1.11
N ASN A 69 -15.49 9.84 -1.22
CA ASN A 69 -15.44 10.54 -2.50
C ASN A 69 -14.47 9.80 -3.46
N PRO A 70 -14.93 9.33 -4.63
CA PRO A 70 -14.09 8.60 -5.57
C PRO A 70 -12.84 9.35 -6.03
N ASP A 71 -12.91 10.67 -6.19
CA ASP A 71 -11.75 11.47 -6.61
C ASP A 71 -10.72 11.59 -5.48
N HIS A 72 -11.15 11.58 -4.22
CA HIS A 72 -10.22 11.52 -3.08
C HIS A 72 -9.55 10.15 -2.96
N LEU A 73 -10.28 9.07 -3.24
CA LEU A 73 -9.71 7.72 -3.26
C LEU A 73 -8.71 7.54 -4.41
N ARG A 74 -9.01 8.06 -5.60
CA ARG A 74 -8.05 8.10 -6.73
C ARG A 74 -6.78 8.86 -6.36
N LYS A 75 -6.89 10.04 -5.76
CA LYS A 75 -5.72 10.79 -5.28
C LYS A 75 -4.84 10.00 -4.29
N ARG A 76 -5.44 9.18 -3.43
CA ARG A 76 -4.69 8.31 -2.51
C ARG A 76 -3.99 7.18 -3.26
N LEU A 77 -4.66 6.56 -4.24
CA LEU A 77 -4.07 5.52 -5.09
C LEU A 77 -2.92 6.07 -5.96
N ASP A 78 -3.07 7.30 -6.47
CA ASP A 78 -2.10 7.95 -7.34
C ASP A 78 -0.92 8.54 -6.55
N TRP A 79 -1.08 8.80 -5.24
CA TRP A 79 -0.10 9.49 -4.39
C TRP A 79 1.33 8.95 -4.51
N PRO A 80 1.59 7.63 -4.46
CA PRO A 80 2.95 7.11 -4.59
C PRO A 80 3.59 7.48 -5.94
N VAL A 81 2.84 7.37 -7.04
CA VAL A 81 3.32 7.67 -8.39
C VAL A 81 3.47 9.17 -8.60
N ASP A 82 2.48 9.96 -8.20
CA ASP A 82 2.52 11.42 -8.27
C ASP A 82 3.70 11.99 -7.47
N GLY A 83 3.99 11.40 -6.31
CA GLY A 83 5.15 11.72 -5.51
C GLY A 83 6.47 11.55 -6.27
N LEU A 84 6.66 10.44 -6.97
CA LEU A 84 7.88 10.21 -7.78
C LEU A 84 7.94 11.12 -9.01
N LEU A 85 6.80 11.42 -9.64
CA LEU A 85 6.74 12.34 -10.77
C LEU A 85 7.08 13.77 -10.35
N TYR A 86 6.66 14.18 -9.15
CA TYR A 86 7.08 15.43 -8.54
C TYR A 86 8.61 15.49 -8.38
N GLU A 87 9.23 14.41 -7.91
CA GLU A 87 10.69 14.33 -7.76
C GLU A 87 11.43 14.39 -9.11
N VAL A 88 10.86 13.80 -10.17
CA VAL A 88 11.38 13.94 -11.55
C VAL A 88 11.32 15.38 -12.04
N GLU A 89 10.22 16.07 -11.73
CA GLU A 89 9.97 17.44 -12.15
C GLU A 89 10.87 18.44 -11.43
N HIS A 90 10.96 18.33 -10.11
CA HIS A 90 11.51 19.39 -9.26
C HIS A 90 12.90 19.07 -8.69
N ASN A 91 13.20 17.80 -8.45
CA ASN A 91 14.38 17.40 -7.66
C ASN A 91 15.39 16.55 -8.47
N GLY A 92 15.09 16.31 -9.74
CA GLY A 92 16.01 15.67 -10.67
C GLY A 92 16.11 14.15 -10.52
N LEU A 93 15.17 13.52 -9.81
CA LEU A 93 15.08 12.06 -9.72
C LEU A 93 15.08 11.46 -11.13
N TRP A 94 15.95 10.49 -11.36
CA TRP A 94 15.95 9.71 -12.59
C TRP A 94 16.60 8.35 -12.36
N ARG A 95 15.84 7.26 -12.53
CA ARG A 95 16.39 5.92 -12.35
C ARG A 95 17.15 5.46 -13.59
N PRO A 96 18.29 4.75 -13.45
CA PRO A 96 19.01 4.16 -14.59
C PRO A 96 18.13 3.23 -15.44
N SER A 97 17.19 2.51 -14.81
CA SER A 97 16.25 1.62 -15.50
C SER A 97 15.29 2.34 -16.45
N TRP A 98 15.15 3.67 -16.35
CA TRP A 98 14.34 4.48 -17.26
C TRP A 98 15.12 4.95 -18.52
N GLY A 99 16.40 4.57 -18.63
CA GLY A 99 17.27 4.94 -19.72
C GLY A 99 17.84 6.37 -19.58
N VAL A 100 18.22 6.98 -20.71
CA VAL A 100 18.79 8.34 -20.72
C VAL A 100 17.69 9.37 -20.48
N ARG A 101 17.88 10.26 -19.49
CA ARG A 101 16.94 11.34 -19.20
C ARG A 101 16.79 12.30 -20.37
N PRO A 102 15.58 12.48 -20.94
CA PRO A 102 15.35 13.51 -21.94
C PRO A 102 15.62 14.91 -21.38
N ARG A 103 16.19 15.80 -22.20
CA ARG A 103 16.42 17.21 -21.81
C ARG A 103 15.13 18.02 -21.66
N VAL A 104 14.10 17.67 -22.42
CA VAL A 104 12.79 18.32 -22.36
C VAL A 104 11.97 17.69 -21.24
N LEU A 105 11.58 18.50 -20.26
CA LEU A 105 10.87 18.05 -19.05
C LEU A 105 9.60 17.24 -19.36
N SER A 106 8.76 17.71 -20.29
CA SER A 106 7.54 16.98 -20.67
C SER A 106 7.84 15.57 -21.22
N ASN A 107 8.95 15.40 -21.94
CA ASN A 107 9.39 14.09 -22.43
C ASN A 107 9.94 13.23 -21.29
N ALA A 108 10.68 13.83 -20.34
CA ALA A 108 11.16 13.12 -19.15
C ALA A 108 9.99 12.60 -18.30
N LEU A 109 8.98 13.44 -18.04
CA LEU A 109 7.76 13.05 -17.33
C LEU A 109 6.98 11.97 -18.09
N ALA A 110 6.87 12.08 -19.42
CA ALA A 110 6.20 11.05 -20.21
C ALA A 110 6.94 9.70 -20.15
N CYS A 111 8.28 9.70 -20.15
CA CYS A 111 9.08 8.50 -19.94
C CYS A 111 8.90 7.92 -18.53
N ALA A 112 8.96 8.76 -17.49
CA ALA A 112 8.75 8.32 -16.10
C ALA A 112 7.35 7.73 -15.90
N ARG A 113 6.29 8.37 -16.40
CA ARG A 113 4.91 7.85 -16.35
C ARG A 113 4.79 6.47 -17.02
N ARG A 114 5.43 6.27 -18.17
CA ARG A 114 5.42 4.96 -18.85
C ARG A 114 6.15 3.88 -18.04
N ALA A 115 7.28 4.22 -17.43
CA ALA A 115 8.02 3.27 -16.59
C ALA A 115 7.27 2.95 -15.29
N LEU A 116 6.61 3.94 -14.69
CA LEU A 116 5.80 3.77 -13.48
C LEU A 116 4.49 3.04 -13.75
N ALA A 117 3.97 3.05 -14.98
CA ALA A 117 2.76 2.30 -15.32
C ALA A 117 2.93 0.77 -15.24
N SER A 118 4.16 0.25 -15.22
CA SER A 118 4.43 -1.19 -15.09
C SER A 118 4.82 -1.62 -13.68
N VAL A 119 4.97 -0.70 -12.72
CA VAL A 119 5.33 -1.06 -11.34
C VAL A 119 4.07 -1.51 -10.59
N PRO A 120 4.19 -2.40 -9.57
CA PRO A 120 3.03 -2.79 -8.76
C PRO A 120 2.34 -1.57 -8.17
N GLN A 121 1.04 -1.43 -8.43
CA GLN A 121 0.26 -0.35 -7.83
C GLN A 121 0.19 -0.55 -6.33
N LEU A 122 0.37 0.52 -5.57
CA LEU A 122 0.25 0.52 -4.12
C LEU A 122 -1.17 0.89 -3.71
N VAL A 123 -1.77 0.09 -2.85
CA VAL A 123 -3.15 0.23 -2.37
C VAL A 123 -3.11 0.76 -0.93
N PRO A 124 -3.76 1.89 -0.63
CA PRO A 124 -3.69 2.51 0.68
C PRO A 124 -4.34 1.63 1.75
N VAL A 125 -3.64 1.46 2.87
CA VAL A 125 -4.13 0.83 4.09
C VAL A 125 -4.59 1.92 5.06
N CYS A 126 -3.69 2.81 5.47
CA CYS A 126 -3.97 3.89 6.42
C CYS A 126 -2.97 5.05 6.24
N GLY A 127 -3.46 6.28 6.11
CA GLY A 127 -2.63 7.46 5.83
C GLY A 127 -1.77 7.25 4.57
N HIS A 128 -0.45 7.38 4.71
CA HIS A 128 0.52 7.11 3.64
C HIS A 128 1.11 5.70 3.69
N ARG A 129 0.39 4.72 4.27
CA ARG A 129 0.83 3.33 4.35
C ARG A 129 0.11 2.49 3.31
N TYR A 130 0.85 1.65 2.60
CA TYR A 130 0.37 0.94 1.43
C TYR A 130 0.79 -0.53 1.44
N LEU A 131 -0.05 -1.37 0.84
CA LEU A 131 0.27 -2.73 0.44
C LEU A 131 0.34 -2.80 -1.10
N PRO A 132 1.09 -3.75 -1.68
CA PRO A 132 1.06 -3.96 -3.11
C PRO A 132 -0.28 -4.56 -3.55
N GLY A 133 -0.83 -4.02 -4.63
CA GLY A 133 -2.10 -4.44 -5.22
C GLY A 133 -1.98 -5.69 -6.08
N ILE A 134 -1.50 -6.79 -5.49
CA ILE A 134 -1.22 -8.06 -6.19
C ILE A 134 -2.22 -9.13 -5.69
N ALA A 135 -3.16 -9.49 -6.56
CA ALA A 135 -4.21 -10.45 -6.26
C ALA A 135 -3.68 -11.80 -5.75
N GLY A 136 -4.34 -12.37 -4.73
CA GLY A 136 -4.04 -13.70 -4.23
C GLY A 136 -2.72 -13.83 -3.46
N THR A 137 -2.04 -12.71 -3.16
CA THR A 137 -0.80 -12.71 -2.38
C THR A 137 -0.99 -12.18 -0.98
N SER A 138 -0.09 -12.50 -0.06
CA SER A 138 -0.06 -12.01 1.32
C SER A 138 1.38 -11.95 1.84
N GLY A 139 1.58 -11.27 2.96
CA GLY A 139 2.88 -11.24 3.65
C GLY A 139 3.90 -10.30 3.00
N TYR A 140 3.41 -9.34 2.21
CA TYR A 140 4.25 -8.23 1.75
C TYR A 140 4.36 -7.16 2.83
N PRO A 141 5.50 -6.45 2.90
CA PRO A 141 5.67 -5.36 3.84
C PRO A 141 4.66 -4.25 3.56
N VAL A 142 4.18 -3.64 4.64
CA VAL A 142 3.44 -2.38 4.58
C VAL A 142 4.46 -1.26 4.47
N LEU A 143 4.40 -0.52 3.37
CA LEU A 143 5.33 0.57 3.07
C LEU A 143 4.70 1.90 3.42
N SER A 144 5.42 2.75 4.14
CA SER A 144 5.13 4.19 4.17
C SER A 144 5.77 4.85 2.96
N VAL A 145 4.98 5.59 2.19
CA VAL A 145 5.46 6.28 0.98
C VAL A 145 5.13 7.76 1.04
N TYR A 146 6.17 8.59 1.06
CA TYR A 146 6.05 10.03 0.97
C TYR A 146 7.00 10.56 -0.10
N ARG A 147 6.48 10.80 -1.31
CA ARG A 147 7.28 11.09 -2.51
C ARG A 147 8.28 9.95 -2.80
N SER A 148 9.57 10.23 -2.90
CA SER A 148 10.61 9.22 -3.08
C SER A 148 11.02 8.51 -1.79
N ASP A 149 10.61 9.03 -0.63
CA ASP A 149 11.01 8.48 0.66
C ASP A 149 10.10 7.29 0.99
N VAL A 150 10.69 6.09 1.02
CA VAL A 150 9.98 4.84 1.30
C VAL A 150 10.59 4.19 2.54
N ALA A 151 9.75 3.74 3.46
CA ALA A 151 10.18 3.03 4.66
C ALA A 151 9.26 1.84 4.95
N VAL A 152 9.80 0.78 5.54
CA VAL A 152 8.99 -0.36 6.01
C VAL A 152 8.38 -0.02 7.37
N CYS A 153 7.05 -0.06 7.46
CA CYS A 153 6.31 0.14 8.72
C CYS A 153 5.85 -1.18 9.35
N GLY A 154 6.02 -2.30 8.64
CA GLY A 154 5.74 -3.64 9.11
C GLY A 154 6.03 -4.64 8.00
N TRP A 155 6.53 -5.82 8.35
CA TRP A 155 6.93 -6.85 7.38
C TRP A 155 5.77 -7.67 6.82
N ASP A 156 4.59 -7.52 7.42
CA ASP A 156 3.30 -7.90 6.89
C ASP A 156 2.20 -6.97 7.49
N LEU A 157 0.96 -7.13 7.03
CA LEU A 157 -0.16 -6.32 7.55
C LEU A 157 -0.37 -6.50 9.06
N ARG A 158 -0.15 -7.72 9.59
CA ARG A 158 -0.30 -8.04 11.01
C ARG A 158 0.73 -7.30 11.86
N GLY A 159 2.01 -7.37 11.48
CA GLY A 159 3.12 -6.70 12.13
C GLY A 159 2.96 -5.19 12.10
N TYR A 160 2.54 -4.63 10.96
CA TYR A 160 2.20 -3.20 10.85
C TYR A 160 1.11 -2.79 11.85
N LEU A 161 -0.02 -3.50 11.88
CA LEU A 161 -1.14 -3.16 12.76
C LEU A 161 -0.75 -3.24 14.24
N ARG A 162 0.03 -4.26 14.63
CA ARG A 162 0.56 -4.38 16.00
C ARG A 162 1.54 -3.27 16.35
N HIS A 163 2.40 -2.87 15.41
CA HIS A 163 3.37 -1.82 15.63
C HIS A 163 2.72 -0.45 15.76
N GLU A 164 1.90 -0.07 14.77
CA GLU A 164 1.31 1.28 14.70
C GLU A 164 0.21 1.49 15.75
N PHE A 165 -0.57 0.45 16.09
CA PHE A 165 -1.75 0.59 16.96
C PHE A 165 -1.69 -0.25 18.24
N GLY A 166 -0.93 -1.34 18.26
CA GLY A 166 -0.83 -2.26 19.40
C GLY A 166 0.32 -1.98 20.37
N ALA A 167 1.00 -0.84 20.26
CA ALA A 167 2.17 -0.46 21.05
C ALA A 167 3.34 -1.48 21.02
N SER A 168 3.38 -2.35 20.00
CA SER A 168 4.50 -3.27 19.79
C SER A 168 5.66 -2.54 19.09
N PRO A 169 6.93 -2.86 19.36
CA PRO A 169 8.02 -2.38 18.54
C PRO A 169 7.91 -2.94 17.11
N LEU A 170 8.56 -2.27 16.15
CA LEU A 170 8.71 -2.83 14.81
C LEU A 170 9.52 -4.12 14.91
N GLU A 171 9.00 -5.18 14.30
CA GLU A 171 9.67 -6.48 14.28
C GLU A 171 10.97 -6.40 13.46
N GLU A 172 11.97 -7.22 13.84
CA GLU A 172 13.20 -7.37 13.05
C GLU A 172 12.87 -7.89 11.65
N GLU A 173 13.67 -7.49 10.66
CA GLU A 173 13.51 -7.96 9.28
C GLU A 173 13.55 -9.50 9.22
N PRO A 174 12.49 -10.15 8.73
CA PRO A 174 12.52 -11.57 8.50
C PRO A 174 13.54 -11.90 7.41
N GLY A 175 14.36 -12.94 7.62
CA GLY A 175 15.36 -13.35 6.61
C GLY A 175 14.77 -13.79 5.26
N GLU A 176 13.45 -13.97 5.16
CA GLU A 176 12.71 -14.29 3.93
C GLU A 176 11.65 -13.21 3.61
N ALA A 177 11.90 -11.96 4.02
CA ALA A 177 10.99 -10.84 3.75
C ALA A 177 10.72 -10.67 2.26
N ARG A 178 9.45 -10.51 1.90
CA ARG A 178 9.06 -10.25 0.51
C ARG A 178 9.45 -8.83 0.13
N ALA A 179 9.99 -8.67 -1.07
CA ALA A 179 10.22 -7.36 -1.67
C ALA A 179 9.04 -6.98 -2.57
N VAL A 180 8.57 -5.74 -2.44
CA VAL A 180 7.65 -5.15 -3.40
C VAL A 180 8.49 -4.64 -4.57
N GLU A 181 8.31 -5.23 -5.76
CA GLU A 181 9.07 -4.84 -6.95
C GLU A 181 9.04 -3.32 -7.14
N PHE A 182 10.20 -2.75 -7.50
CA PHE A 182 10.46 -1.31 -7.62
C PHE A 182 10.44 -0.53 -6.30
N TRP A 183 9.43 -0.71 -5.46
CA TRP A 183 9.26 0.09 -4.23
C TRP A 183 10.26 -0.28 -3.14
N SER A 184 10.60 -1.56 -3.00
CA SER A 184 11.62 -2.00 -2.04
C SER A 184 13.03 -1.50 -2.38
N ASP A 185 13.32 -1.14 -3.64
CA ASP A 185 14.60 -0.53 -4.03
C ASP A 185 14.74 0.91 -3.49
N LEU A 186 13.64 1.54 -3.07
CA LEU A 186 13.60 2.91 -2.54
C LEU A 186 13.61 2.93 -1.00
N VAL A 187 13.60 1.77 -0.36
CA VAL A 187 13.68 1.67 1.10
C VAL A 187 15.09 2.04 1.55
N GLU A 188 15.18 3.01 2.47
CA GLU A 188 16.43 3.41 3.14
C GLU A 188 16.66 2.67 4.47
#